data_AF-A0A521WHR6-F1
#
_entry.id   AF-A0A521WHR6-F1
#
_cell.length_a   1.000
_cell.length_b   1.000
_cell.length_c   1.000
_cell.angle_alpha   90.00
_cell.angle_beta   90.00
_cell.angle_gamma   90.00
#
_symmetry.space_group_name_H-M   'P 1'
#
loop_
_entity.id
_entity.type
_entity.pdbx_description
1 polymer ?
#
loop_
_entity_poly.entity_id
_entity_poly.type
_entity_poly.pdbx_seq_one_letter_code
_entity_poly.pdbx_strand_id
1 'polypeptide(L)'
;MQFVLPVYAREMSFPKDGRDLRVFFMALDAPAAAPLPQDVRDRFFPSPGQVNIDSVFAGDAGVGTGDVLDVRGRRLTVARVTSGGSAALTQFAFLNAEDARAIFGIEGAVNFYLLTVDPGADVDAVGAAAAQVLPRSEAHTSSQFAGQIADVVEQGFLPVVGVLVALGAVVGGAVIGLTTYTATIEKSRDFGVLKALGASGAYLYGIVVTQSLIVGVLGSVLGLVVSAVAADLIQRRIPEFMTDLRWSDAGLVFAGAIVMAILASWVPVRRINSIDPAMVFRA
;
A
#
# COMPACT_ATOMS: atom_id res chain seq x y z
N MET A 1 -34.23 8.83 0.96
CA MET A 1 -33.59 7.81 0.12
C MET A 1 -33.63 8.32 -1.30
N GLN A 2 -32.48 8.53 -1.92
CA GLN A 2 -32.39 9.30 -3.16
C GLN A 2 -32.55 8.38 -4.39
N PHE A 3 -31.89 7.21 -4.39
CA PHE A 3 -32.03 6.17 -5.43
C PHE A 3 -31.32 4.87 -5.00
N VAL A 4 -31.66 3.77 -5.68
CA VAL A 4 -31.00 2.45 -5.55
C VAL A 4 -30.34 2.12 -6.88
N LEU A 5 -29.10 1.65 -6.80
CA LEU A 5 -28.29 1.27 -7.95
C LEU A 5 -27.97 -0.24 -7.86
N PRO A 6 -28.61 -1.09 -8.67
CA PRO A 6 -28.16 -2.46 -8.85
C PRO A 6 -26.74 -2.48 -9.41
N VAL A 7 -25.90 -3.35 -8.86
CA VAL A 7 -24.54 -3.61 -9.33
C VAL A 7 -24.43 -5.07 -9.72
N TYR A 8 -24.00 -5.29 -10.96
CA TYR A 8 -23.67 -6.59 -11.50
C TYR A 8 -22.16 -6.71 -11.54
N ALA A 9 -21.62 -7.78 -10.96
CA ALA A 9 -20.19 -7.95 -10.83
C ALA A 9 -19.79 -9.40 -11.03
N ARG A 10 -18.77 -9.63 -11.85
CA ARG A 10 -18.22 -10.97 -12.06
C ARG A 10 -16.74 -10.91 -12.40
N GLU A 11 -15.95 -11.73 -11.71
CA GLU A 11 -14.58 -12.02 -12.10
C GLU A 11 -14.58 -12.96 -13.31
N MET A 12 -13.77 -12.63 -14.31
CA MET A 12 -13.60 -13.43 -15.52
C MET A 12 -12.11 -13.49 -15.89
N SER A 13 -11.68 -14.65 -16.40
CA SER A 13 -10.33 -14.85 -16.92
C SER A 13 -10.30 -14.65 -18.44
N PHE A 14 -9.28 -13.96 -18.91
CA PHE A 14 -9.00 -13.67 -20.31
C PHE A 14 -7.66 -14.26 -20.69
N PRO A 15 -7.62 -15.37 -21.44
CA PRO A 15 -6.36 -15.93 -21.90
C PRO A 15 -5.75 -15.00 -22.96
N LYS A 16 -4.54 -14.50 -22.69
CA LYS A 16 -3.76 -13.64 -23.59
C LYS A 16 -2.28 -13.97 -23.46
N ASP A 17 -1.64 -14.28 -24.59
CA ASP A 17 -0.19 -14.54 -24.68
C ASP A 17 0.33 -15.57 -23.64
N GLY A 18 -0.46 -16.62 -23.38
CA GLY A 18 -0.13 -17.68 -22.42
C GLY A 18 -0.34 -17.30 -20.94
N ARG A 19 -0.93 -16.14 -20.65
CA ARG A 19 -1.34 -15.69 -19.31
C ARG A 19 -2.85 -15.59 -19.22
N ASP A 20 -3.41 -15.92 -18.05
CA ASP A 20 -4.81 -15.64 -17.74
C ASP A 20 -4.91 -14.29 -17.03
N LEU A 21 -5.40 -13.28 -17.74
CA LEU A 21 -5.71 -11.98 -17.18
C LEU A 21 -7.03 -12.08 -16.40
N ARG A 22 -6.98 -11.86 -15.09
CA ARG A 22 -8.18 -11.87 -14.23
C ARG A 22 -8.70 -10.46 -14.09
N VAL A 23 -9.92 -10.25 -14.57
CA VAL A 23 -10.55 -8.93 -14.63
C VAL A 23 -11.92 -9.02 -13.99
N PHE A 24 -12.19 -8.05 -13.13
CA PHE A 24 -13.48 -7.88 -12.48
C PHE A 24 -14.37 -6.98 -13.35
N PHE A 25 -15.33 -7.59 -14.03
CA PHE A 25 -16.29 -6.85 -14.83
C PHE A 25 -17.43 -6.39 -13.95
N MET A 26 -17.74 -5.10 -14.01
CA MET A 26 -18.77 -4.46 -13.22
C MET A 26 -19.73 -3.69 -14.13
N ALA A 27 -21.01 -3.67 -13.79
CA ALA A 27 -21.97 -2.76 -14.38
C ALA A 27 -22.85 -2.18 -13.29
N LEU A 28 -23.04 -0.87 -13.34
CA LEU A 28 -23.96 -0.15 -12.47
C LEU A 28 -25.19 0.22 -13.29
N ASP A 29 -26.37 -0.09 -12.75
CA ASP A 29 -27.64 0.29 -13.36
C ASP A 29 -28.20 1.52 -12.66
N ALA A 30 -27.89 2.70 -13.22
CA ALA A 30 -28.38 3.98 -12.70
C ALA A 30 -29.54 4.51 -13.55
N PRO A 31 -30.60 5.03 -12.91
CA PRO A 31 -31.61 5.80 -13.62
C PRO A 31 -30.95 6.94 -14.41
N ALA A 32 -31.41 7.19 -15.64
CA ALA A 32 -30.89 8.31 -16.45
C ALA A 32 -30.97 9.65 -15.71
N ALA A 33 -31.98 9.84 -14.86
CA ALA A 33 -32.18 11.04 -14.04
C ALA A 33 -31.31 11.14 -12.77
N ALA A 34 -30.47 10.14 -12.46
CA ALA A 34 -29.63 10.19 -11.26
C ALA A 34 -28.67 11.40 -11.30
N PRO A 35 -28.50 12.18 -10.24
CA PRO A 35 -27.63 13.36 -10.21
C PRO A 35 -26.15 12.94 -10.08
N LEU A 36 -25.62 12.21 -11.06
CA LEU A 36 -24.23 11.78 -11.11
C LEU A 36 -23.37 12.81 -11.87
N PRO A 37 -22.20 13.19 -11.34
CA PRO A 37 -21.21 13.98 -12.08
C PRO A 37 -20.89 13.38 -13.45
N GLN A 38 -20.61 14.23 -14.44
CA GLN A 38 -20.37 13.77 -15.81
C GLN A 38 -19.16 12.84 -15.90
N ASP A 39 -18.08 13.10 -15.16
CA ASP A 39 -16.88 12.26 -15.08
C ASP A 39 -17.19 10.85 -14.54
N VAL A 40 -18.08 10.75 -13.57
CA VAL A 40 -18.57 9.46 -13.03
C VAL A 40 -19.37 8.71 -14.09
N ARG A 41 -20.29 9.40 -14.79
CA ARG A 41 -21.06 8.80 -15.89
C ARG A 41 -20.15 8.26 -16.98
N ASP A 42 -19.24 9.10 -17.42
CA ASP A 42 -18.26 8.84 -18.46
C ASP A 42 -17.33 7.66 -18.15
N ARG A 43 -17.03 7.44 -16.88
CA ARG A 43 -16.15 6.38 -16.42
C ARG A 43 -16.88 5.05 -16.23
N PHE A 44 -18.05 5.07 -15.60
CA PHE A 44 -18.69 3.85 -15.11
C PHE A 44 -19.92 3.39 -15.91
N PHE A 45 -20.43 4.21 -16.84
CA PHE A 45 -21.68 3.95 -17.57
C PHE A 45 -21.50 4.02 -19.09
N PRO A 46 -20.80 3.05 -19.70
CA PRO A 46 -20.67 2.99 -21.15
C PRO A 46 -22.02 2.72 -21.83
N SER A 47 -22.11 3.11 -23.11
CA SER A 47 -23.30 2.83 -23.94
C SER A 47 -23.43 1.33 -24.24
N PRO A 48 -24.62 0.83 -24.62
CA PRO A 48 -24.78 -0.55 -25.05
C PRO A 48 -23.81 -0.94 -26.17
N GLY A 49 -23.22 -2.13 -26.08
CA GLY A 49 -22.17 -2.62 -26.98
C GLY A 49 -20.77 -2.04 -26.71
N GLN A 50 -20.60 -1.25 -25.65
CA GLN A 50 -19.32 -0.65 -25.27
C GLN A 50 -18.81 -1.12 -23.90
N VAL A 51 -17.51 -1.03 -23.71
CA VAL A 51 -16.81 -1.31 -22.46
C VAL A 51 -15.84 -0.18 -22.15
N ASN A 52 -15.80 0.24 -20.87
CA ASN A 52 -14.74 1.10 -20.36
C ASN A 52 -13.75 0.24 -19.59
N ILE A 53 -12.46 0.37 -19.85
CA ILE A 53 -11.42 -0.46 -19.22
C ILE A 53 -10.42 0.40 -18.46
N ASP A 54 -9.73 -0.18 -17.47
CA ASP A 54 -8.61 0.48 -16.83
C ASP A 54 -7.34 0.42 -17.71
N SER A 55 -6.47 1.43 -17.60
CA SER A 55 -5.23 1.56 -18.35
C SER A 55 -4.27 0.39 -18.19
N VAL A 56 -4.32 -0.28 -17.04
CA VAL A 56 -3.52 -1.46 -16.77
C VAL A 56 -4.02 -2.64 -17.61
N PHE A 57 -5.32 -2.94 -17.54
CA PHE A 57 -5.90 -4.03 -18.34
C PHE A 57 -5.76 -3.75 -19.84
N ALA A 58 -5.92 -2.49 -20.26
CA ALA A 58 -5.66 -2.06 -21.64
C ALA A 58 -4.24 -2.40 -22.10
N GLY A 59 -3.24 -2.11 -21.26
CA GLY A 59 -1.83 -2.44 -21.52
C GLY A 59 -1.57 -3.94 -21.60
N ASP A 60 -2.08 -4.72 -20.64
CA ASP A 60 -1.86 -6.17 -20.58
C ASP A 60 -2.59 -6.93 -21.71
N ALA A 61 -3.80 -6.51 -22.05
CA ALA A 61 -4.57 -7.11 -23.14
C ALA A 61 -4.12 -6.60 -24.53
N GLY A 62 -3.35 -5.52 -24.58
CA GLY A 62 -2.89 -4.87 -25.81
C GLY A 62 -4.05 -4.26 -26.60
N VAL A 63 -5.01 -3.66 -25.91
CA VAL A 63 -6.21 -3.03 -26.50
C VAL A 63 -6.32 -1.58 -26.08
N GLY A 64 -6.72 -0.72 -27.02
CA GLY A 64 -6.93 0.72 -26.80
C GLY A 64 -8.37 1.14 -27.08
N THR A 65 -8.63 2.44 -26.96
CA THR A 65 -9.92 3.02 -27.34
C THR A 65 -10.21 2.79 -28.82
N GLY A 66 -11.41 2.30 -29.12
CA GLY A 66 -11.87 1.93 -30.47
C GLY A 66 -11.66 0.46 -30.82
N ASP A 67 -10.83 -0.27 -30.08
CA ASP A 67 -10.63 -1.70 -30.31
C ASP A 67 -11.84 -2.52 -29.85
N VAL A 68 -11.95 -3.75 -30.37
CA VAL A 68 -13.04 -4.66 -30.04
C VAL A 68 -12.55 -5.77 -29.12
N LEU A 69 -13.15 -5.86 -27.94
CA LEU A 69 -12.95 -6.92 -26.95
C LEU A 69 -14.05 -7.96 -27.07
N ASP A 70 -13.68 -9.24 -27.17
CA ASP A 70 -14.64 -10.35 -27.08
C ASP A 70 -14.79 -10.78 -25.62
N VAL A 71 -15.99 -10.57 -25.05
CA VAL A 71 -16.34 -10.96 -23.70
C VAL A 71 -17.41 -12.05 -23.78
N ARG A 72 -17.00 -13.31 -23.58
CA ARG A 72 -17.88 -14.50 -23.61
C ARG A 72 -18.72 -14.62 -24.90
N GLY A 73 -18.13 -14.33 -26.06
CA GLY A 73 -18.79 -14.43 -27.36
C GLY A 73 -19.56 -13.16 -27.76
N ARG A 74 -19.54 -12.11 -26.93
CA ARG A 74 -20.12 -10.80 -27.25
C ARG A 74 -19.00 -9.80 -27.52
N ARG A 75 -19.03 -9.22 -28.73
CA ARG A 75 -18.05 -8.23 -29.18
C ARG A 75 -18.43 -6.85 -28.66
N LEU A 76 -17.58 -6.28 -27.81
CA LEU A 76 -17.76 -4.96 -27.20
C LEU A 76 -16.67 -4.01 -27.70
N THR A 77 -17.02 -2.77 -27.99
CA THR A 77 -16.05 -1.74 -28.39
C THR A 77 -15.51 -1.02 -27.15
N VAL A 78 -14.19 -0.87 -27.05
CA VAL A 78 -13.56 -0.11 -25.96
C VAL A 78 -13.86 1.37 -26.17
N ALA A 79 -14.81 1.92 -25.42
CA ALA A 79 -15.20 3.32 -25.54
C ALA A 79 -14.20 4.25 -24.86
N ARG A 80 -13.61 3.81 -23.74
CA ARG A 80 -12.65 4.60 -22.99
C ARG A 80 -11.68 3.73 -22.20
N VAL A 81 -10.45 4.22 -22.11
CA VAL A 81 -9.44 3.75 -21.16
C VAL A 81 -9.35 4.75 -20.02
N THR A 82 -9.54 4.29 -18.78
CA THR A 82 -9.59 5.10 -17.56
C THR A 82 -8.44 4.73 -16.64
N SER A 83 -8.03 5.64 -15.75
CA SER A 83 -6.92 5.40 -14.81
C SER A 83 -7.39 5.40 -13.36
N GLY A 84 -6.69 4.65 -12.52
CA GLY A 84 -6.94 4.59 -11.07
C GLY A 84 -8.20 3.80 -10.71
N GLY A 85 -8.64 2.88 -11.57
CA GLY A 85 -9.70 1.91 -11.26
C GLY A 85 -9.11 0.61 -10.73
N SER A 86 -7.97 0.19 -11.26
CA SER A 86 -7.23 -0.99 -10.79
C SER A 86 -6.57 -0.74 -9.44
N ALA A 87 -6.68 -1.70 -8.53
CA ALA A 87 -6.03 -1.67 -7.23
C ALA A 87 -5.16 -2.91 -7.11
N ALA A 88 -3.83 -2.75 -7.19
CA ALA A 88 -2.69 -3.68 -6.98
C ALA A 88 -2.77 -5.16 -7.45
N LEU A 89 -3.91 -5.82 -7.29
CA LEU A 89 -4.19 -7.22 -7.58
C LEU A 89 -5.51 -7.43 -8.35
N THR A 90 -6.33 -6.38 -8.53
CA THR A 90 -7.64 -6.47 -9.17
C THR A 90 -7.77 -5.42 -10.27
N GLN A 91 -7.91 -5.90 -11.50
CA GLN A 91 -8.19 -5.09 -12.69
C GLN A 91 -9.70 -4.95 -12.88
N PHE A 92 -10.18 -3.76 -13.27
CA PHE A 92 -11.61 -3.52 -13.46
C PHE A 92 -11.96 -3.16 -14.91
N ALA A 93 -13.11 -3.65 -15.36
CA ALA A 93 -13.76 -3.24 -16.59
C ALA A 93 -15.23 -2.93 -16.32
N PHE A 94 -15.73 -1.85 -16.90
CA PHE A 94 -17.11 -1.40 -16.74
C PHE A 94 -17.91 -1.68 -18.00
N LEU A 95 -19.06 -2.33 -17.82
CA LEU A 95 -20.00 -2.70 -18.86
C LEU A 95 -21.29 -1.88 -18.73
N ASN A 96 -22.06 -1.86 -19.80
CA ASN A 96 -23.46 -1.47 -19.74
C ASN A 96 -24.27 -2.52 -18.95
N ALA A 97 -25.28 -2.11 -18.18
CA ALA A 97 -26.09 -3.00 -17.36
C ALA A 97 -26.89 -4.05 -18.15
N GLU A 98 -27.36 -3.73 -19.36
CA GLU A 98 -28.04 -4.68 -20.25
C GLU A 98 -27.07 -5.74 -20.77
N ASP A 99 -25.88 -5.31 -21.23
CA ASP A 99 -24.84 -6.22 -21.70
C ASP A 99 -24.33 -7.11 -20.56
N ALA A 100 -24.13 -6.56 -19.35
CA ALA A 100 -23.67 -7.33 -18.20
C ALA A 100 -24.65 -8.43 -17.80
N ARG A 101 -25.96 -8.14 -17.76
CA ARG A 101 -26.99 -9.15 -17.47
C ARG A 101 -26.96 -10.29 -18.49
N ALA A 102 -26.86 -9.95 -19.78
CA ALA A 102 -26.76 -10.93 -20.86
C ALA A 102 -25.47 -11.77 -20.79
N ILE A 103 -24.31 -11.13 -20.59
CA ILE A 103 -22.99 -11.78 -20.56
C ILE A 103 -22.83 -12.66 -19.31
N PHE A 104 -23.31 -12.19 -18.16
CA PHE A 104 -23.19 -12.92 -16.90
C PHE A 104 -24.25 -14.01 -16.75
N GLY A 105 -25.32 -14.00 -17.56
CA GLY A 105 -26.41 -14.98 -17.46
C GLY A 105 -27.14 -14.90 -16.12
N ILE A 106 -27.21 -13.70 -15.53
CA ILE A 106 -27.94 -13.41 -14.29
C ILE A 106 -29.19 -12.62 -14.66
N GLU A 107 -30.19 -13.33 -15.18
CA GLU A 107 -31.53 -12.79 -15.38
C GLU A 107 -32.24 -12.70 -14.02
N GLY A 108 -32.50 -11.48 -13.57
CA GLY A 108 -33.25 -11.22 -12.32
C GLY A 108 -32.45 -11.35 -11.01
N ALA A 109 -31.12 -11.51 -11.07
CA ALA A 109 -30.25 -11.55 -9.90
C ALA A 109 -29.26 -10.38 -9.89
N VAL A 110 -28.96 -9.85 -8.71
CA VAL A 110 -28.08 -8.68 -8.49
C VAL A 110 -27.04 -9.06 -7.45
N ASN A 111 -25.77 -8.66 -7.66
CA ASN A 111 -24.69 -8.92 -6.70
C ASN A 111 -24.76 -7.97 -5.51
N PHE A 112 -24.90 -6.66 -5.77
CA PHE A 112 -24.98 -5.63 -4.74
C PHE A 112 -26.03 -4.59 -5.07
N TYR A 113 -26.63 -3.99 -4.04
CA TYR A 113 -27.43 -2.78 -4.16
C TYR A 113 -26.69 -1.64 -3.49
N LEU A 114 -26.37 -0.60 -4.25
CA LEU A 114 -25.85 0.66 -3.72
C LEU A 114 -27.04 1.56 -3.39
N LEU A 115 -27.21 1.85 -2.10
CA LEU A 115 -28.28 2.71 -1.60
C LEU A 115 -27.71 4.11 -1.34
N THR A 116 -28.28 5.13 -1.99
CA THR A 116 -27.95 6.52 -1.70
C THR A 116 -28.98 7.11 -0.74
N VAL A 117 -28.49 7.66 0.36
CA VAL A 117 -29.30 8.29 1.40
C VAL A 117 -29.24 9.81 1.30
N ASP A 118 -30.27 10.49 1.80
CA ASP A 118 -30.26 11.96 1.84
C ASP A 118 -29.27 12.46 2.91
N PRO A 119 -28.69 13.66 2.75
CA PRO A 119 -27.82 14.24 3.76
C PRO A 119 -28.51 14.30 5.13
N GLY A 120 -27.87 13.75 6.17
CA GLY A 120 -28.41 13.71 7.53
C GLY A 120 -29.34 12.54 7.84
N ALA A 121 -29.59 11.63 6.89
CA ALA A 121 -30.30 10.40 7.17
C ALA A 121 -29.46 9.44 8.04
N ASP A 122 -30.15 8.68 8.90
CA ASP A 122 -29.53 7.61 9.69
C ASP A 122 -29.25 6.40 8.78
N VAL A 123 -27.98 6.23 8.41
CA VAL A 123 -27.51 5.15 7.53
C VAL A 123 -27.69 3.76 8.14
N ASP A 124 -27.59 3.65 9.46
CA ASP A 124 -27.72 2.37 10.16
C ASP A 124 -29.19 1.94 10.20
N ALA A 125 -30.10 2.89 10.43
CA ALA A 125 -31.54 2.64 10.33
C ALA A 125 -31.97 2.23 8.90
N VAL A 126 -31.41 2.89 7.87
CA VAL A 126 -31.66 2.52 6.47
C VAL A 126 -31.11 1.13 6.16
N GLY A 127 -29.91 0.81 6.64
CA GLY A 127 -29.30 -0.53 6.49
C GLY A 127 -30.15 -1.62 7.15
N ALA A 128 -30.63 -1.39 8.37
CA ALA A 128 -31.51 -2.31 9.08
C ALA A 128 -32.84 -2.53 8.35
N ALA A 129 -33.44 -1.46 7.81
CA ALA A 129 -34.64 -1.56 6.99
C ALA A 129 -34.39 -2.34 5.68
N ALA A 130 -33.26 -2.11 5.01
CA ALA A 130 -32.88 -2.84 3.81
C ALA A 130 -32.68 -4.35 4.08
N ALA A 131 -32.06 -4.69 5.21
CA ALA A 131 -31.87 -6.08 5.63
C ALA A 131 -33.20 -6.82 5.90
N GLN A 132 -34.26 -6.10 6.33
CA GLN A 132 -35.59 -6.69 6.48
C GLN A 132 -36.28 -6.98 5.13
N VAL A 133 -36.06 -6.11 4.13
CA VAL A 133 -36.61 -6.28 2.78
C VAL A 133 -35.90 -7.40 2.03
N LEU A 134 -34.60 -7.58 2.27
CA LEU A 134 -33.76 -8.62 1.66
C LEU A 134 -33.11 -9.50 2.75
N PRO A 135 -33.85 -10.47 3.34
CA PRO A 135 -33.41 -11.23 4.52
C PRO A 135 -32.18 -12.14 4.31
N ARG A 136 -31.75 -12.32 3.05
CA ARG A 136 -30.56 -13.10 2.68
C ARG A 136 -29.38 -12.20 2.24
N SER A 137 -29.46 -10.91 2.52
CA SER A 137 -28.41 -9.94 2.20
C SER A 137 -27.88 -9.30 3.47
N GLU A 138 -26.63 -8.85 3.40
CA GLU A 138 -26.04 -8.03 4.45
C GLU A 138 -26.01 -6.57 3.98
N ALA A 139 -26.46 -5.67 4.85
CA ALA A 139 -26.37 -4.24 4.62
C ALA A 139 -25.15 -3.70 5.36
N HIS A 140 -24.20 -3.13 4.62
CA HIS A 140 -23.01 -2.49 5.16
C HIS A 140 -23.01 -1.01 4.76
N THR A 141 -22.69 -0.13 5.71
CA THR A 141 -22.44 1.27 5.38
C THR A 141 -21.13 1.40 4.60
N SER A 142 -20.93 2.50 3.88
CA SER A 142 -19.68 2.72 3.12
C SER A 142 -18.44 2.69 4.01
N SER A 143 -18.55 3.17 5.26
CA SER A 143 -17.44 3.11 6.23
C SER A 143 -17.19 1.71 6.76
N GLN A 144 -18.24 0.93 7.05
CA GLN A 144 -18.11 -0.48 7.46
C GLN A 144 -17.50 -1.32 6.35
N PHE A 145 -17.97 -1.16 5.12
CA PHE A 145 -17.44 -1.88 3.96
C PHE A 145 -15.98 -1.52 3.68
N ALA A 146 -15.63 -0.23 3.73
CA ALA A 146 -14.24 0.22 3.62
C ALA A 146 -13.36 -0.33 4.76
N GLY A 147 -13.89 -0.38 6.00
CA GLY A 147 -13.21 -0.98 7.14
C GLY A 147 -12.95 -2.47 6.96
N GLN A 148 -13.92 -3.24 6.47
CA GLN A 148 -13.73 -4.67 6.19
C GLN A 148 -12.68 -4.92 5.10
N ILE A 149 -12.65 -4.08 4.05
CA ILE A 149 -11.59 -4.16 3.03
C ILE A 149 -10.23 -3.83 3.65
N ALA A 150 -10.17 -2.81 4.51
CA ALA A 150 -8.96 -2.47 5.23
C ALA A 150 -8.49 -3.62 6.13
N ASP A 151 -9.40 -4.28 6.86
CA ASP A 151 -9.11 -5.41 7.73
C ASP A 151 -8.44 -6.57 6.98
N VAL A 152 -8.87 -6.87 5.75
CA VAL A 152 -8.24 -7.91 4.92
C VAL A 152 -6.77 -7.57 4.65
N VAL A 153 -6.46 -6.31 4.38
CA VAL A 153 -5.09 -5.84 4.14
C VAL A 153 -4.30 -5.80 5.46
N GLU A 154 -4.89 -5.24 6.51
CA GLU A 154 -4.25 -5.04 7.82
C GLU A 154 -3.97 -6.34 8.57
N GLN A 155 -4.85 -7.33 8.44
CA GLN A 155 -4.72 -8.62 9.13
C GLN A 155 -4.04 -9.69 8.24
N GLY A 156 -4.16 -9.56 6.91
CA GLY A 156 -3.56 -10.50 5.96
C GLY A 156 -2.14 -10.13 5.55
N PHE A 157 -1.96 -8.93 4.99
CA PHE A 157 -0.73 -8.54 4.30
C PHE A 157 0.24 -7.74 5.17
N LEU A 158 -0.26 -6.75 5.93
CA LEU A 158 0.59 -5.89 6.76
C LEU A 158 1.41 -6.63 7.82
N PRO A 159 0.94 -7.72 8.46
CA PRO A 159 1.77 -8.41 9.46
C PRO A 159 3.01 -9.05 8.84
N VAL A 160 2.89 -9.57 7.61
CA VAL A 160 4.03 -10.14 6.86
C VAL A 160 5.07 -9.05 6.57
N VAL A 161 4.62 -7.88 6.10
CA VAL A 161 5.49 -6.71 5.89
C VAL A 161 6.12 -6.26 7.20
N GLY A 162 5.34 -6.24 8.30
CA GLY A 162 5.81 -5.90 9.64
C GLY A 162 6.95 -6.80 10.12
N VAL A 163 6.87 -8.10 9.88
CA VAL A 163 7.96 -9.06 10.18
C VAL A 163 9.21 -8.73 9.36
N LEU A 164 9.07 -8.41 8.07
CA LEU A 164 10.21 -8.04 7.23
C LEU A 164 10.87 -6.73 7.69
N VAL A 165 10.07 -5.73 8.09
CA VAL A 165 10.55 -4.48 8.66
C VAL A 165 11.27 -4.73 9.99
N ALA A 166 10.71 -5.56 10.87
CA ALA A 166 11.33 -5.92 12.14
C ALA A 166 12.66 -6.67 11.93
N LEU A 167 12.71 -7.60 10.98
CA LEU A 167 13.93 -8.31 10.62
C LEU A 167 14.99 -7.34 10.08
N GLY A 168 14.61 -6.45 9.14
CA GLY A 168 15.48 -5.40 8.63
C GLY A 168 15.99 -4.50 9.73
N ALA A 169 15.15 -4.19 10.73
CA ALA A 169 15.53 -3.40 11.87
C ALA A 169 16.57 -4.12 12.75
N VAL A 170 16.34 -5.39 13.11
CA VAL A 170 17.28 -6.20 13.90
C VAL A 170 18.63 -6.34 13.17
N VAL A 171 18.61 -6.66 11.88
CA VAL A 171 19.82 -6.80 11.07
C VAL A 171 20.55 -5.47 10.95
N GLY A 172 19.85 -4.38 10.65
CA GLY A 172 20.43 -3.04 10.57
C GLY A 172 21.06 -2.60 11.90
N GLY A 173 20.36 -2.81 13.02
CA GLY A 173 20.86 -2.53 14.36
C GLY A 173 22.11 -3.36 14.70
N ALA A 174 22.13 -4.64 14.35
CA ALA A 174 23.29 -5.51 14.53
C ALA A 174 24.50 -5.02 13.72
N VAL A 175 24.29 -4.60 12.46
CA VAL A 175 25.35 -4.04 11.61
C VAL A 175 25.92 -2.74 12.19
N ILE A 176 25.06 -1.83 12.64
CA ILE A 176 25.49 -0.57 13.30
C ILE A 176 26.31 -0.90 14.56
N GLY A 177 25.79 -1.81 15.39
CA GLY A 177 26.43 -2.20 16.65
C GLY A 177 27.79 -2.85 16.42
N LEU A 178 27.89 -3.80 15.49
CA LEU A 178 29.14 -4.48 15.13
C LEU A 178 30.16 -3.50 14.54
N THR A 179 29.74 -2.63 13.63
CA THR A 179 30.64 -1.64 13.01
C THR A 179 31.19 -0.67 14.05
N THR A 180 30.32 -0.16 14.92
CA THR A 180 30.73 0.75 16.01
C THR A 180 31.64 0.03 17.02
N TYR A 181 31.36 -1.24 17.30
CA TYR A 181 32.21 -2.07 18.17
C TYR A 181 33.61 -2.26 17.61
N THR A 182 33.73 -2.64 16.34
CA THR A 182 35.02 -2.79 15.67
C THR A 182 35.79 -1.46 15.67
N ALA A 183 35.14 -0.35 15.31
CA ALA A 183 35.75 0.98 15.32
C ALA A 183 36.23 1.41 16.72
N THR A 184 35.50 1.03 17.78
CA THR A 184 35.88 1.30 19.18
C THR A 184 37.11 0.49 19.59
N ILE A 185 37.20 -0.78 19.17
CA ILE A 185 38.35 -1.65 19.50
C ILE A 185 39.61 -1.18 18.77
N GLU A 186 39.51 -0.87 17.48
CA GLU A 186 40.64 -0.39 16.69
C GLU A 186 41.24 0.89 17.26
N LYS A 187 40.39 1.78 17.80
CA LYS A 187 40.79 3.03 18.45
C LYS A 187 40.93 2.94 19.97
N SER A 188 40.95 1.73 20.54
CA SER A 188 40.98 1.54 22.00
C SER A 188 42.17 2.23 22.69
N ARG A 189 43.33 2.29 22.02
CA ARG A 189 44.51 3.02 22.52
C ARG A 189 44.25 4.53 22.63
N ASP A 190 43.58 5.13 21.65
CA ASP A 190 43.22 6.56 21.65
C ASP A 190 42.26 6.86 22.82
N PHE A 191 41.26 6.00 23.04
CA PHE A 191 40.37 6.09 24.19
C PHE A 191 41.12 5.94 25.52
N GLY A 192 42.13 5.07 25.58
CA GLY A 192 43.01 4.91 26.75
C GLY A 192 43.82 6.17 27.05
N VAL A 193 44.36 6.85 26.02
CA VAL A 193 45.08 8.13 26.15
C VAL A 193 44.15 9.21 26.69
N LEU A 194 42.95 9.36 26.10
CA LEU A 194 41.94 10.32 26.57
C LEU A 194 41.58 10.08 28.04
N LYS A 195 41.39 8.82 28.43
CA LYS A 195 41.09 8.44 29.81
C LYS A 195 42.26 8.73 30.76
N ALA A 196 43.50 8.53 30.32
CA ALA A 196 44.71 8.90 31.07
C ALA A 196 44.87 10.42 31.25
N LEU A 197 44.41 11.21 30.27
CA LEU A 197 44.33 12.68 30.35
C LEU A 197 43.16 13.19 31.21
N GLY A 198 42.35 12.29 31.79
CA GLY A 198 41.24 12.65 32.68
C GLY A 198 39.88 12.79 32.00
N ALA A 199 39.71 12.34 30.75
CA ALA A 199 38.41 12.34 30.10
C ALA A 199 37.40 11.46 30.87
N SER A 200 36.21 12.00 31.11
CA SER A 200 35.14 11.27 31.80
C SER A 200 34.55 10.16 30.92
N GLY A 201 34.02 9.10 31.52
CA GLY A 201 33.34 8.04 30.78
C GLY A 201 32.17 8.56 29.92
N ALA A 202 31.45 9.57 30.42
CA ALA A 202 30.37 10.23 29.70
C ALA A 202 30.84 10.90 28.40
N TYR A 203 32.04 11.51 28.40
CA TYR A 203 32.62 12.10 27.20
C TYR A 203 32.94 11.02 26.15
N LEU A 204 33.52 9.90 26.57
CA LEU A 204 33.84 8.79 25.67
C LEU A 204 32.57 8.11 25.12
N TYR A 205 31.52 8.00 25.93
CA TYR A 205 30.21 7.53 25.45
C TYR A 205 29.61 8.47 24.42
N GLY A 206 29.71 9.79 24.64
CA GLY A 206 29.25 10.80 23.70
C GLY A 206 29.88 10.65 22.31
N ILE A 207 31.18 10.31 22.24
CA ILE A 207 31.87 10.03 20.99
C ILE A 207 31.23 8.85 20.26
N VAL A 208 31.03 7.73 20.95
CA VAL A 208 30.49 6.50 20.35
C VAL A 208 29.03 6.65 19.94
N VAL A 209 28.21 7.27 20.79
CA VAL A 209 26.81 7.57 20.46
C VAL A 209 26.74 8.50 19.24
N THR A 210 27.59 9.53 19.17
CA THR A 210 27.64 10.44 18.02
C THR A 210 28.02 9.70 16.74
N GLN A 211 28.99 8.78 16.79
CA GLN A 211 29.35 7.95 15.64
C GLN A 211 28.16 7.10 15.17
N SER A 212 27.47 6.41 16.07
CA SER A 212 26.29 5.62 15.73
C SER A 212 25.16 6.49 15.18
N LEU A 213 24.93 7.67 15.76
CA LEU A 213 23.94 8.63 15.27
C LEU A 213 24.25 9.13 13.86
N ILE A 214 25.51 9.47 13.57
CA ILE A 214 25.92 9.88 12.21
C ILE A 214 25.61 8.77 11.20
N VAL A 215 25.94 7.52 11.53
CA VAL A 215 25.64 6.36 10.67
C VAL A 215 24.13 6.18 10.51
N GLY A 216 23.36 6.29 11.58
CA GLY A 216 21.90 6.18 11.55
C GLY A 216 21.22 7.28 10.73
N VAL A 217 21.64 8.54 10.90
CA VAL A 217 21.12 9.70 10.14
C VAL A 217 21.46 9.56 8.66
N LEU A 218 22.72 9.31 8.31
CA LEU A 218 23.11 9.17 6.91
C LEU A 218 22.44 7.95 6.26
N GLY A 219 22.39 6.82 6.97
CA GLY A 219 21.73 5.61 6.49
C GLY A 219 20.23 5.80 6.26
N SER A 220 19.53 6.47 7.18
CA SER A 220 18.09 6.76 7.04
C SER A 220 17.81 7.75 5.91
N VAL A 221 18.61 8.80 5.76
CA VAL A 221 18.48 9.74 4.63
C VAL A 221 18.70 9.02 3.30
N LEU A 222 19.75 8.22 3.18
CA LEU A 222 20.01 7.43 1.98
C LEU A 222 18.90 6.40 1.72
N GLY A 223 18.41 5.74 2.77
CA GLY A 223 17.30 4.79 2.69
C GLY A 223 16.01 5.44 2.18
N LEU A 224 15.69 6.65 2.65
CA LEU A 224 14.55 7.43 2.18
C LEU A 224 14.69 7.79 0.70
N VAL A 225 15.89 8.22 0.26
CA VAL A 225 16.16 8.52 -1.15
C VAL A 225 15.98 7.27 -2.01
N VAL A 226 16.56 6.14 -1.61
CA VAL A 226 16.41 4.86 -2.33
C VAL A 226 14.95 4.42 -2.37
N SER A 227 14.22 4.57 -1.27
CA SER A 227 12.80 4.24 -1.18
C SER A 227 11.95 5.10 -2.12
N ALA A 228 12.21 6.41 -2.17
CA ALA A 228 11.51 7.32 -3.07
C ALA A 228 11.78 7.01 -4.56
N VAL A 229 13.03 6.72 -4.92
CA VAL A 229 13.40 6.31 -6.28
C VAL A 229 12.78 4.96 -6.64
N ALA A 230 12.80 4.00 -5.70
CA ALA A 230 12.16 2.71 -5.90
C ALA A 230 10.64 2.84 -6.07
N ALA A 231 9.99 3.70 -5.28
CA ALA A 231 8.56 3.96 -5.37
C ALA A 231 8.16 4.54 -6.74
N ASP A 232 8.90 5.53 -7.25
CA ASP A 232 8.68 6.09 -8.60
C ASP A 232 8.91 5.03 -9.69
N LEU A 233 9.98 4.24 -9.58
CA LEU A 233 10.27 3.18 -10.56
C LEU A 233 9.20 2.09 -10.56
N ILE A 234 8.75 1.65 -9.38
CA ILE A 234 7.68 0.66 -9.23
C ILE A 234 6.40 1.21 -9.85
N GLN A 235 5.99 2.44 -9.53
CA GLN A 235 4.77 3.03 -10.05
C GLN A 235 4.79 3.16 -11.58
N ARG A 236 5.95 3.46 -12.18
CA ARG A 236 6.11 3.51 -13.64
C ARG A 236 6.03 2.15 -14.33
N ARG A 237 6.47 1.08 -13.65
CA ARG A 237 6.55 -0.27 -14.22
C ARG A 237 5.33 -1.13 -13.88
N ILE A 238 4.68 -0.84 -12.77
CA ILE A 238 3.53 -1.56 -12.23
C ILE A 238 2.53 -0.49 -11.76
N PRO A 239 1.76 0.10 -12.69
CA PRO A 239 0.86 1.22 -12.38
C PRO A 239 -0.26 0.87 -11.38
N GLU A 240 -0.52 -0.42 -11.17
CA GLU A 240 -1.47 -0.94 -10.18
C GLU A 240 -1.03 -0.69 -8.74
N PHE A 241 0.29 -0.57 -8.50
CA PHE A 241 0.84 -0.29 -7.18
C PHE A 241 0.88 1.22 -6.95
N MET A 242 -0.16 1.74 -6.29
CA MET A 242 -0.16 3.09 -5.77
C MET A 242 0.80 3.19 -4.58
N THR A 243 1.93 3.85 -4.78
CA THR A 243 2.90 4.18 -3.73
C THR A 243 2.63 5.60 -3.25
N ASP A 244 2.18 5.74 -1.99
CA ASP A 244 2.00 7.04 -1.33
C ASP A 244 3.09 7.20 -0.26
N LEU A 245 4.08 8.05 -0.52
CA LEU A 245 5.13 8.38 0.45
C LEU A 245 4.67 9.55 1.32
N ARG A 246 4.20 9.22 2.51
CA ARG A 246 3.78 10.22 3.50
C ARG A 246 4.96 10.68 4.33
N TRP A 247 5.06 12.00 4.53
CA TRP A 247 6.09 12.59 5.40
C TRP A 247 5.99 12.12 6.86
N SER A 248 4.78 11.74 7.32
CA SER A 248 4.59 11.11 8.63
C SER A 248 5.37 9.81 8.76
N ASP A 249 5.32 8.98 7.73
CA ASP A 249 5.89 7.63 7.74
C ASP A 249 7.41 7.73 7.63
N ALA A 250 7.89 8.63 6.78
CA ALA A 250 9.31 8.99 6.71
C ALA A 250 9.84 9.49 8.06
N GLY A 251 9.08 10.33 8.75
CA GLY A 251 9.42 10.81 10.10
C GLY A 251 9.48 9.68 11.14
N LEU A 252 8.52 8.75 11.10
CA LEU A 252 8.48 7.59 11.99
C LEU A 252 9.66 6.65 11.76
N VAL A 253 10.00 6.36 10.50
CA VAL A 253 11.16 5.54 10.14
C VAL A 253 12.47 6.22 10.55
N PHE A 254 12.58 7.54 10.32
CA PHE A 254 13.75 8.30 10.76
C PHE A 254 13.91 8.25 12.28
N ALA A 255 12.85 8.52 13.05
CA ALA A 255 12.87 8.43 14.51
C ALA A 255 13.24 7.01 14.98
N GLY A 256 12.67 5.97 14.34
CA GLY A 256 13.01 4.58 14.60
C GLY A 256 14.49 4.28 14.37
N ALA A 257 15.07 4.79 13.27
CA ALA A 257 16.50 4.63 12.97
C ALA A 257 17.40 5.29 14.02
N ILE A 258 17.02 6.47 14.54
CA ILE A 258 17.75 7.14 15.63
C ILE A 258 17.70 6.32 16.91
N VAL A 259 16.51 5.87 17.31
CA VAL A 259 16.35 5.01 18.50
C VAL A 259 17.21 3.76 18.37
N MET A 260 17.18 3.12 17.20
CA MET A 260 17.99 1.95 16.93
C MET A 260 19.49 2.21 16.95
N ALA A 261 19.96 3.32 16.39
CA ALA A 261 21.37 3.69 16.43
C ALA A 261 21.87 3.86 17.88
N ILE A 262 21.06 4.50 18.73
CA ILE A 262 21.36 4.65 20.15
C ILE A 262 21.39 3.28 20.84
N LEU A 263 20.38 2.44 20.63
CA LEU A 263 20.31 1.10 21.21
C LEU A 263 21.50 0.21 20.77
N ALA A 264 21.87 0.28 19.49
CA ALA A 264 23.00 -0.46 18.94
C ALA A 264 24.34 -0.03 19.55
N SER A 265 24.48 1.25 19.95
CA SER A 265 25.69 1.79 20.59
C SER A 265 25.89 1.30 22.03
N TRP A 266 24.88 0.68 22.66
CA TRP A 266 24.95 0.26 24.06
C TRP A 266 26.06 -0.78 24.33
N VAL A 267 26.22 -1.76 23.45
CA VAL A 267 27.23 -2.81 23.57
C VAL A 267 28.66 -2.24 23.51
N PRO A 268 29.06 -1.45 22.50
CA PRO A 268 30.38 -0.82 22.46
C PRO A 268 30.61 0.16 23.61
N VAL A 269 29.60 0.92 24.03
CA VAL A 269 29.68 1.83 25.18
C VAL A 269 30.11 1.11 26.46
N ARG A 270 29.54 -0.08 26.74
CA ARG A 270 29.99 -0.89 27.89
C ARG A 270 31.44 -1.35 27.77
N ARG A 271 31.94 -1.56 26.55
CA ARG A 271 33.33 -1.99 26.31
C ARG A 271 34.33 -0.88 26.62
N ILE A 272 34.02 0.38 26.38
CA ILE A 272 34.90 1.53 26.68
C ILE A 272 35.31 1.55 28.17
N ASN A 273 34.40 1.16 29.06
CA ASN A 273 34.69 1.12 30.50
C ASN A 273 35.81 0.14 30.86
N SER A 274 35.90 -0.97 30.12
CA SER A 274 36.92 -1.99 30.32
C SER A 274 38.29 -1.64 29.74
N ILE A 275 38.44 -0.48 29.07
CA ILE A 275 39.74 0.00 28.58
C ILE A 275 40.54 0.53 29.77
N ASP A 276 41.69 -0.09 30.02
CA ASP A 276 42.63 0.27 31.09
C ASP A 276 43.60 1.36 30.58
N PRO A 277 43.64 2.55 31.20
CA PRO A 277 44.61 3.61 30.85
C PRO A 277 46.07 3.13 30.85
N ALA A 278 46.41 2.15 31.71
CA ALA A 278 47.77 1.63 31.82
C ALA A 278 48.25 0.91 30.55
N MET A 279 47.35 0.48 29.66
CA MET A 279 47.71 -0.18 28.41
C MET A 279 48.53 0.72 27.47
N VAL A 280 48.43 2.04 27.61
CA VAL A 280 49.15 3.02 26.78
C VAL A 280 50.64 3.06 27.12
N PHE A 281 51.01 2.70 28.36
CA PHE A 281 52.36 2.80 28.90
C PHE A 281 53.14 1.47 28.88
N ARG A 282 52.52 0.37 28.43
CA ARG A 282 53.14 -0.97 28.37
C ARG A 282 53.84 -1.29 27.04
N ALA A 283 54.35 -0.28 26.34
CA ALA A 283 55.08 -0.42 25.08
C ALA A 283 56.58 -0.59 25.31
#